data_AF-A0A959KWV1-F1
#
_entry.id   AF-A0A959KWV1-F1
#
_cell.length_a   1.000
_cell.length_b   1.000
_cell.length_c   1.000
_cell.angle_alpha   90.00
_cell.angle_beta   90.00
_cell.angle_gamma   90.00
#
_symmetry.space_group_name_H-M   'P 1'
#
loop_
_entity.id
_entity.type
_entity.pdbx_description
1 polymer ?
#
loop_
_entity_poly.entity_id
_entity_poly.type
_entity_poly.pdbx_seq_one_letter_code
_entity_poly.pdbx_strand_id
1 'polypeptide(L)'
;RVLADPPILLLDFAGNNSTSGTPMDNHLAVSRDRQVVSVINSHLAVKSPDANPPGYWVGAATLENFTSDLGIGQFKFDPRVLYDPVADRFVVFALAGNTSLTNSIIIAFSETNDADGEWHLYNLTGPEFSDYNVTNNVWSDYPIVAMTDTEIILTINSVFNNQPWQTGFFETVIWQINKEEGYSGQPLELTYYTGIEFGGKRIRNLCPVKHATGEPGDNVFFLSNRNFDVENDSIFIVELTGKQGDPNTTIEVDVRKADQAYGVPPNAIQTNGTLATNDARVLDAFLLDDQIQFVGNTVDFNT
;
A
#
# COMPACT_ATOMS: atom_id res chain seq x y z
N ARG A 1 -24.29 -0.63 -20.85
CA ARG A 1 -23.16 0.28 -20.50
C ARG A 1 -23.18 1.44 -21.50
N VAL A 2 -23.48 2.65 -21.04
CA VAL A 2 -23.17 3.86 -21.82
C VAL A 2 -21.65 4.04 -21.71
N LEU A 3 -20.97 4.22 -22.84
CA LEU A 3 -19.54 4.52 -22.81
C LEU A 3 -19.38 5.91 -22.18
N ALA A 4 -18.48 6.04 -21.21
CA ALA A 4 -18.09 7.35 -20.71
C ALA A 4 -17.49 8.16 -21.86
N ASP A 5 -17.71 9.48 -21.87
CA ASP A 5 -17.05 10.37 -22.80
C ASP A 5 -15.52 10.22 -22.66
N PRO A 6 -14.76 10.36 -23.77
CA PRO A 6 -13.30 10.34 -23.69
C PRO A 6 -12.78 11.37 -22.69
N PRO A 7 -11.72 11.06 -21.93
CA PRO A 7 -11.12 12.03 -21.02
C PRO A 7 -10.60 13.23 -21.79
N ILE A 8 -10.82 14.43 -21.24
CA ILE A 8 -10.29 15.68 -21.79
C ILE A 8 -8.96 15.98 -21.08
N LEU A 9 -7.91 16.23 -21.85
CA LEU A 9 -6.63 16.67 -21.30
C LEU A 9 -6.71 18.16 -20.95
N LEU A 10 -6.45 18.47 -19.67
CA LEU A 10 -6.39 19.83 -19.14
C LEU A 10 -5.00 20.11 -18.54
N LEU A 11 -4.62 21.38 -18.48
CA LEU A 11 -3.37 21.85 -17.86
C LEU A 11 -3.65 22.61 -16.55
N ASP A 12 -4.58 22.05 -15.77
CA ASP A 12 -5.20 22.76 -14.65
C ASP A 12 -4.84 22.12 -13.29
N PHE A 13 -3.86 21.22 -13.25
CA PHE A 13 -3.46 20.54 -12.02
C PHE A 13 -1.94 20.48 -11.87
N ALA A 14 -1.41 21.01 -10.78
CA ALA A 14 0.02 20.94 -10.50
C ALA A 14 0.39 19.53 -10.02
N GLY A 15 1.46 18.94 -10.57
CA GLY A 15 2.04 17.68 -10.08
C GLY A 15 2.66 17.85 -8.69
N ASN A 16 2.90 16.74 -7.97
CA ASN A 16 3.74 16.80 -6.76
C ASN A 16 5.18 17.06 -7.21
N ASN A 17 5.78 18.18 -6.77
CA ASN A 17 7.02 18.71 -7.32
C ASN A 17 8.29 18.22 -6.59
N SER A 18 8.16 17.29 -5.64
CA SER A 18 9.32 16.60 -5.08
C SER A 18 9.96 15.73 -6.16
N THR A 19 11.29 15.82 -6.31
CA THR A 19 12.06 15.07 -7.31
C THR A 19 13.11 14.16 -6.66
N SER A 20 12.96 13.83 -5.39
CA SER A 20 13.91 12.99 -4.65
C SER A 20 13.44 11.54 -4.53
N GLY A 21 14.39 10.61 -4.64
CA GLY A 21 14.17 9.17 -4.43
C GLY A 21 14.05 8.37 -5.74
N THR A 22 14.62 7.18 -5.74
CA THR A 22 14.43 6.18 -6.80
C THR A 22 14.15 4.82 -6.14
N PRO A 23 12.91 4.29 -6.24
CA PRO A 23 11.72 4.90 -6.83
C PRO A 23 11.20 6.12 -6.02
N MET A 24 10.23 6.83 -6.59
CA MET A 24 9.61 7.99 -5.94
C MET A 24 8.43 7.63 -5.04
N ASP A 25 7.86 6.42 -5.20
CA ASP A 25 6.75 5.87 -4.40
C ASP A 25 5.55 6.81 -4.26
N ASN A 26 5.14 7.39 -5.39
CA ASN A 26 3.99 8.28 -5.43
C ASN A 26 2.66 7.52 -5.25
N HIS A 27 1.75 8.12 -4.49
CA HIS A 27 0.36 7.66 -4.35
C HIS A 27 -0.57 8.88 -4.23
N LEU A 28 -1.86 8.72 -4.56
CA LEU A 28 -2.84 9.79 -4.43
C LEU A 28 -4.22 9.25 -4.09
N ALA A 29 -5.02 10.09 -3.46
CA ALA A 29 -6.45 9.86 -3.24
C ALA A 29 -7.21 11.14 -3.55
N VAL A 30 -8.47 10.99 -3.96
CA VAL A 30 -9.35 12.11 -4.35
C VAL A 30 -10.64 12.01 -3.55
N SER A 31 -11.02 13.08 -2.84
CA SER A 31 -12.28 13.12 -2.09
C SER A 31 -13.49 13.42 -2.97
N ARG A 32 -14.70 13.27 -2.40
CA ARG A 32 -15.96 13.72 -3.01
C ARG A 32 -15.98 15.22 -3.32
N ASP A 33 -15.34 16.02 -2.49
CA ASP A 33 -15.17 17.46 -2.70
C ASP A 33 -14.05 17.80 -3.69
N ARG A 34 -13.49 16.78 -4.35
CA ARG A 34 -12.43 16.86 -5.37
C ARG A 34 -11.09 17.36 -4.81
N GLN A 35 -10.92 17.37 -3.48
CA GLN A 35 -9.62 17.59 -2.88
C GLN A 35 -8.72 16.40 -3.17
N VAL A 36 -7.48 16.65 -3.57
CA VAL A 36 -6.50 15.61 -3.89
C VAL A 36 -5.40 15.64 -2.84
N VAL A 37 -5.21 14.52 -2.17
CA VAL A 37 -4.02 14.28 -1.36
C VAL A 37 -3.05 13.48 -2.20
N SER A 38 -1.83 14.01 -2.40
CA SER A 38 -0.77 13.33 -3.12
C SER A 38 0.45 13.18 -2.23
N VAL A 39 0.93 11.96 -2.13
CA VAL A 39 2.15 11.62 -1.40
C VAL A 39 3.20 11.11 -2.37
N ILE A 40 4.45 11.33 -1.99
CA ILE A 40 5.68 10.89 -2.67
C ILE A 40 6.74 10.77 -1.59
N ASN A 41 7.80 10.00 -1.81
CA ASN A 41 8.88 9.88 -0.84
C ASN A 41 9.26 11.25 -0.24
N SER A 42 9.16 11.30 1.09
CA SER A 42 9.44 12.46 1.95
C SER A 42 8.52 13.69 1.80
N HIS A 43 7.45 13.67 1.00
CA HIS A 43 6.58 14.84 0.80
C HIS A 43 5.07 14.50 0.66
N LEU A 44 4.23 15.35 1.26
CA LEU A 44 2.78 15.33 1.16
C LEU A 44 2.25 16.66 0.59
N ALA A 45 1.20 16.53 -0.22
CA ALA A 45 0.51 17.60 -0.93
C ALA A 45 -0.99 17.52 -0.70
N VAL A 46 -1.64 18.64 -0.40
CA VAL A 46 -3.10 18.78 -0.48
C VAL A 46 -3.41 19.80 -1.55
N LYS A 47 -4.28 19.44 -2.50
CA LYS A 47 -4.64 20.28 -3.66
C LYS A 47 -6.15 20.35 -3.79
N SER A 48 -6.64 21.45 -4.32
CA SER A 48 -8.07 21.64 -4.55
C SER A 48 -8.33 22.28 -5.92
N PRO A 49 -9.36 21.85 -6.67
CA PRO A 49 -9.79 22.56 -7.87
C PRO A 49 -10.25 23.99 -7.58
N ASP A 50 -10.62 24.30 -6.33
CA ASP A 50 -11.10 25.62 -5.91
C ASP A 50 -9.95 26.52 -5.39
N ALA A 51 -8.71 26.05 -5.45
CA ALA A 51 -7.52 26.84 -5.17
C ALA A 51 -7.34 27.99 -6.19
N ASN A 52 -6.42 28.93 -5.89
CA ASN A 52 -6.06 30.01 -6.81
C ASN A 52 -4.54 30.01 -7.06
N PRO A 53 -4.05 29.52 -8.23
CA PRO A 53 -4.84 29.03 -9.36
C PRO A 53 -5.56 27.69 -9.08
N PRO A 54 -6.60 27.32 -9.85
CA PRO A 54 -7.28 26.03 -9.72
C PRO A 54 -6.32 24.85 -9.77
N GLY A 55 -6.57 23.81 -8.96
CA GLY A 55 -5.76 22.59 -8.91
C GLY A 55 -4.36 22.77 -8.34
N TYR A 56 -4.10 23.91 -7.69
CA TYR A 56 -2.87 24.18 -6.97
C TYR A 56 -2.93 23.70 -5.52
N TRP A 57 -1.78 23.79 -4.86
CA TRP A 57 -1.58 23.40 -3.48
C TRP A 57 -2.35 24.32 -2.53
N VAL A 58 -3.12 23.73 -1.63
CA VAL A 58 -3.71 24.41 -0.48
C VAL A 58 -2.94 24.10 0.80
N GLY A 59 -2.34 22.91 0.87
CA GLY A 59 -1.44 22.47 1.95
C GLY A 59 -0.25 21.68 1.39
N ALA A 60 0.90 21.75 2.06
CA ALA A 60 2.06 20.93 1.75
C ALA A 60 3.01 20.82 2.94
N ALA A 61 3.62 19.65 3.11
CA ALA A 61 4.62 19.42 4.14
C ALA A 61 5.61 18.33 3.70
N THR A 62 6.83 18.38 4.24
CA THR A 62 7.64 17.16 4.28
C THR A 62 6.95 16.14 5.19
N LEU A 63 7.12 14.84 4.92
CA LEU A 63 6.60 13.81 5.81
C LEU A 63 7.19 13.95 7.23
N GLU A 64 8.43 14.45 7.36
CA GLU A 64 9.04 14.78 8.65
C GLU A 64 8.24 15.80 9.46
N ASN A 65 7.85 16.91 8.82
CA ASN A 65 7.10 17.97 9.49
C ASN A 65 5.67 17.51 9.78
N PHE A 66 5.04 16.83 8.81
CA PHE A 66 3.69 16.29 8.94
C PHE A 66 3.56 15.34 10.14
N THR A 67 4.58 14.51 10.39
CA THR A 67 4.55 13.52 11.48
C THR A 67 5.34 13.96 12.72
N SER A 68 5.61 15.25 12.88
CA SER A 68 6.58 15.72 13.88
C SER A 68 6.16 15.48 15.33
N ASP A 69 4.85 15.49 15.61
CA ASP A 69 4.29 15.23 16.95
C ASP A 69 4.57 13.82 17.48
N LEU A 70 4.88 12.87 16.60
CA LEU A 70 5.28 11.51 16.99
C LEU A 70 6.73 11.43 17.52
N GLY A 71 7.54 12.48 17.32
CA GLY A 71 8.94 12.49 17.78
C GLY A 71 9.86 11.47 17.09
N ILE A 72 9.46 10.92 15.93
CA ILE A 72 10.23 9.96 15.15
C ILE A 72 11.22 10.72 14.26
N GLY A 73 12.52 10.66 14.58
CA GLY A 73 13.59 11.38 13.86
C GLY A 73 14.18 10.65 12.66
N GLN A 74 13.69 9.45 12.37
CA GLN A 74 14.10 8.58 11.28
C GLN A 74 13.47 9.07 9.98
N PHE A 75 14.17 8.87 8.85
CA PHE A 75 13.66 9.29 7.54
C PHE A 75 12.35 8.59 7.18
N LYS A 76 11.41 9.33 6.57
CA LYS A 76 10.08 8.82 6.15
C LYS A 76 10.07 8.43 4.67
N PHE A 77 9.56 7.25 4.37
CA PHE A 77 9.55 6.64 3.02
C PHE A 77 8.29 5.80 2.78
N ASP A 78 8.11 5.34 1.53
CA ASP A 78 7.02 4.50 1.06
C ASP A 78 5.60 4.98 1.45
N PRO A 79 5.25 6.25 1.22
CA PRO A 79 3.98 6.75 1.67
C PRO A 79 2.81 6.18 0.86
N ARG A 80 1.67 5.98 1.52
CA ARG A 80 0.40 5.64 0.89
C ARG A 80 -0.68 6.59 1.38
N VAL A 81 -1.72 6.82 0.57
CA VAL A 81 -2.90 7.56 0.98
C VAL A 81 -4.16 6.84 0.48
N LEU A 82 -5.18 6.77 1.33
CA LEU A 82 -6.52 6.29 1.02
C LEU A 82 -7.52 7.42 1.29
N TYR A 83 -8.65 7.37 0.58
CA TYR A 83 -9.83 8.17 0.89
C TYR A 83 -10.98 7.21 1.19
N ASP A 84 -11.58 7.36 2.36
CA ASP A 84 -12.79 6.66 2.76
C ASP A 84 -14.01 7.45 2.30
N PRO A 85 -14.77 6.99 1.30
CA PRO A 85 -15.97 7.68 0.88
C PRO A 85 -17.09 7.58 1.92
N VAL A 86 -17.16 6.53 2.74
CA VAL A 86 -18.23 6.37 3.74
C VAL A 86 -18.04 7.34 4.88
N ALA A 87 -16.85 7.38 5.47
CA ALA A 87 -16.51 8.32 6.54
C ALA A 87 -16.25 9.76 6.04
N ASP A 88 -15.98 9.92 4.74
CA ASP A 88 -15.54 11.18 4.13
C ASP A 88 -14.27 11.71 4.81
N ARG A 89 -13.23 10.87 4.81
CA ARG A 89 -11.95 11.10 5.49
C ARG A 89 -10.78 10.51 4.72
N PHE A 90 -9.59 11.01 4.97
CA PHE A 90 -8.35 10.49 4.40
C PHE A 90 -7.55 9.69 5.43
N VAL A 91 -6.74 8.75 4.94
CA VAL A 91 -5.77 8.02 5.75
C VAL A 91 -4.43 8.01 5.04
N VAL A 92 -3.38 8.47 5.70
CA VAL A 92 -2.00 8.50 5.18
C VAL A 92 -1.14 7.52 5.96
N PHE A 93 -0.27 6.81 5.24
CA PHE A 93 0.71 5.89 5.78
C PHE A 93 2.10 6.35 5.37
N ALA A 94 3.09 6.10 6.22
CA ALA A 94 4.50 6.19 5.86
C ALA A 94 5.31 5.22 6.73
N LEU A 95 6.40 4.70 6.19
CA LEU A 95 7.39 3.96 6.97
C LEU A 95 8.47 4.92 7.45
N ALA A 96 9.09 4.60 8.59
CA ALA A 96 10.20 5.37 9.13
C ALA A 96 11.29 4.44 9.68
N GLY A 97 12.51 4.64 9.17
CA GLY A 97 13.69 3.82 9.45
C GLY A 97 13.65 2.39 8.89
N ASN A 98 14.84 1.83 8.63
CA ASN A 98 15.03 0.61 7.83
C ASN A 98 15.91 -0.43 8.51
N THR A 99 15.81 -0.52 9.84
CA THR A 99 16.46 -1.57 10.63
C THR A 99 15.50 -2.02 11.72
N SER A 100 15.69 -3.23 12.25
CA SER A 100 14.92 -3.72 13.39
C SER A 100 14.93 -2.81 14.62
N LEU A 101 15.96 -1.95 14.78
CA LEU A 101 16.07 -0.99 15.89
C LEU A 101 15.35 0.34 15.63
N THR A 102 15.03 0.63 14.37
CA THR A 102 14.51 1.93 13.94
C THR A 102 13.24 1.80 13.11
N ASN A 103 12.51 0.69 13.25
CA ASN A 103 11.35 0.35 12.44
C ASN A 103 10.04 0.94 13.00
N SER A 104 9.45 1.89 12.29
CA SER A 104 8.18 2.52 12.65
C SER A 104 7.24 2.57 11.45
N ILE A 105 5.96 2.28 11.70
CA ILE A 105 4.89 2.39 10.71
C ILE A 105 3.97 3.52 11.19
N ILE A 106 3.94 4.60 10.44
CA ILE A 106 3.14 5.78 10.75
C ILE A 106 1.80 5.66 10.04
N ILE A 107 0.72 5.93 10.77
CA ILE A 107 -0.64 6.03 10.23
C ILE A 107 -1.24 7.35 10.71
N ALA A 108 -1.83 8.09 9.80
CA ALA A 108 -2.48 9.36 10.05
C ALA A 108 -3.92 9.32 9.54
N PHE A 109 -4.89 9.68 10.36
CA PHE A 109 -6.30 9.78 9.99
C PHE A 109 -6.73 11.25 10.02
N SER A 110 -7.34 11.76 8.95
CA SER A 110 -7.79 13.16 8.94
C SER A 110 -8.95 13.33 9.92
N GLU A 111 -8.98 14.42 10.68
CA GLU A 111 -10.09 14.69 11.61
C GLU A 111 -11.38 15.06 10.86
N THR A 112 -11.22 15.72 9.71
CA THR A 112 -12.30 16.18 8.84
C THR A 112 -12.14 15.69 7.39
N ASN A 113 -13.11 16.00 6.53
CA ASN A 113 -13.02 15.75 5.09
C ASN A 113 -12.07 16.74 4.39
N ASP A 114 -11.61 17.78 5.10
CA ASP A 114 -10.55 18.68 4.66
C ASP A 114 -9.18 18.15 5.12
N ALA A 115 -8.38 17.70 4.16
CA ALA A 115 -7.04 17.16 4.37
C ALA A 115 -5.98 18.22 4.73
N ASP A 116 -6.26 19.52 4.55
CA ASP A 116 -5.41 20.61 5.03
C ASP A 116 -5.64 20.94 6.51
N GLY A 117 -6.60 20.25 7.15
CA GLY A 117 -6.86 20.33 8.57
C GLY A 117 -5.95 19.43 9.43
N GLU A 118 -6.38 19.20 10.66
CA GLU A 118 -5.68 18.39 11.65
C GLU A 118 -5.82 16.88 11.39
N TRP A 119 -4.88 16.11 11.94
CA TRP A 119 -4.79 14.66 11.77
C TRP A 119 -4.50 13.96 13.10
N HIS A 120 -5.13 12.81 13.32
CA HIS A 120 -4.76 11.89 14.39
C HIS A 120 -3.59 11.01 13.93
N LEU A 121 -2.45 11.15 14.61
CA LEU A 121 -1.20 10.47 14.26
C LEU A 121 -0.92 9.29 15.18
N TYR A 122 -0.53 8.18 14.58
CA TYR A 122 -0.21 6.92 15.27
C TYR A 122 1.14 6.38 14.81
N ASN A 123 1.85 5.76 15.74
CA ASN A 123 3.07 5.00 15.46
C ASN A 123 2.85 3.54 15.86
N LEU A 124 2.92 2.64 14.90
CA LEU A 124 2.96 1.20 15.15
C LEU A 124 4.42 0.74 15.15
N THR A 125 4.74 -0.17 16.06
CA THR A 125 5.99 -0.91 15.98
C THR A 125 5.95 -1.86 14.79
N GLY A 126 7.14 -2.20 14.29
CA GLY A 126 7.30 -3.24 13.28
C GLY A 126 6.68 -4.59 13.68
N PRO A 127 6.56 -5.53 12.72
CA PRO A 127 5.99 -6.84 13.00
C PRO A 127 6.84 -7.63 13.99
N GLU A 128 6.17 -8.28 14.94
CA GLU A 128 6.79 -9.14 15.94
C GLU A 128 6.57 -10.62 15.59
N PHE A 129 7.63 -11.41 15.69
CA PHE A 129 7.64 -12.84 15.42
C PHE A 129 7.98 -13.65 16.66
N SER A 130 7.54 -14.90 16.69
CA SER A 130 7.86 -15.85 17.77
C SER A 130 9.35 -16.20 17.81
N ASP A 131 10.03 -16.22 16.66
CA ASP A 131 11.48 -16.35 16.60
C ASP A 131 12.14 -15.00 16.91
N TYR A 132 12.68 -14.88 18.14
CA TYR A 132 13.36 -13.68 18.61
C TYR A 132 14.53 -13.24 17.69
N ASN A 133 15.23 -14.17 17.04
CA ASN A 133 16.33 -13.83 16.14
C ASN A 133 15.82 -13.19 14.84
N VAL A 134 14.60 -13.52 14.43
CA VAL A 134 13.93 -12.88 13.30
C VAL A 134 13.43 -11.51 13.73
N THR A 135 12.64 -11.43 14.82
CA THR A 135 12.04 -10.17 15.30
C THR A 135 13.07 -9.06 15.44
N ASN A 136 14.25 -9.37 16.00
CA ASN A 136 15.30 -8.38 16.21
C ASN A 136 16.22 -8.19 15.00
N ASN A 137 15.88 -8.75 13.84
CA ASN A 137 16.70 -8.69 12.64
C ASN A 137 15.90 -8.37 11.37
N VAL A 138 14.63 -8.00 11.47
CA VAL A 138 13.81 -7.59 10.32
C VAL A 138 13.21 -6.21 10.51
N TRP A 139 12.90 -5.55 9.40
CA TRP A 139 12.24 -4.25 9.35
C TRP A 139 11.11 -4.25 8.30
N SER A 140 10.21 -3.28 8.39
CA SER A 140 9.01 -3.17 7.55
C SER A 140 9.34 -2.49 6.23
N ASP A 141 8.98 -3.10 5.11
CA ASP A 141 9.18 -2.57 3.77
C ASP A 141 7.94 -2.82 2.89
N TYR A 142 7.81 -2.04 1.83
CA TYR A 142 6.83 -2.25 0.77
C TYR A 142 5.36 -2.33 1.27
N PRO A 143 4.82 -1.23 1.84
CA PRO A 143 3.46 -1.20 2.32
C PRO A 143 2.46 -1.19 1.17
N ILE A 144 1.41 -2.00 1.30
CA ILE A 144 0.23 -1.94 0.45
C ILE A 144 -0.98 -1.82 1.36
N VAL A 145 -1.91 -0.93 0.99
CA VAL A 145 -3.06 -0.59 1.82
C VAL A 145 -4.36 -0.72 1.06
N ALA A 146 -5.38 -1.19 1.75
CA ALA A 146 -6.77 -1.22 1.32
C ALA A 146 -7.69 -0.92 2.50
N MET A 147 -8.99 -0.92 2.26
CA MET A 147 -10.00 -0.57 3.26
C MET A 147 -11.23 -1.46 3.08
N THR A 148 -11.78 -1.91 4.20
CA THR A 148 -13.10 -2.56 4.29
C THR A 148 -14.13 -1.56 4.83
N ASP A 149 -15.36 -2.04 5.09
CA ASP A 149 -16.41 -1.19 5.66
C ASP A 149 -16.02 -0.65 7.04
N THR A 150 -15.19 -1.38 7.79
CA THR A 150 -14.83 -1.07 9.18
C THR A 150 -13.34 -0.95 9.43
N GLU A 151 -12.48 -1.40 8.51
CA GLU A 151 -11.05 -1.55 8.78
C GLU A 151 -10.17 -0.95 7.70
N ILE A 152 -8.97 -0.57 8.11
CA ILE A 152 -7.80 -0.49 7.26
C ILE A 152 -7.15 -1.86 7.20
N ILE A 153 -6.79 -2.27 5.99
CA ILE A 153 -5.94 -3.42 5.73
C ILE A 153 -4.57 -2.92 5.31
N LEU A 154 -3.54 -3.34 6.03
CA LEU A 154 -2.14 -3.02 5.72
C LEU A 154 -1.37 -4.32 5.53
N THR A 155 -0.69 -4.47 4.40
CA THR A 155 0.31 -5.52 4.21
C THR A 155 1.71 -4.92 4.22
N ILE A 156 2.65 -5.62 4.86
CA ILE A 156 4.06 -5.23 4.98
C ILE A 156 4.93 -6.45 4.65
N ASN A 157 5.99 -6.26 3.88
CA ASN A 157 7.06 -7.22 3.81
C ASN A 157 8.04 -7.00 4.96
N SER A 158 8.37 -8.07 5.68
CA SER A 158 9.46 -8.08 6.65
C SER A 158 10.76 -8.43 5.92
N VAL A 159 11.76 -7.56 6.02
CA VAL A 159 13.05 -7.70 5.32
C VAL A 159 14.18 -7.75 6.34
N PHE A 160 15.12 -8.68 6.17
CA PHE A 160 16.27 -8.77 7.06
C PHE A 160 17.16 -7.52 7.00
N ASN A 161 17.72 -7.12 8.14
CA ASN A 161 18.67 -6.02 8.25
C ASN A 161 19.84 -6.22 7.28
N ASN A 162 20.28 -5.12 6.66
CA ASN A 162 21.42 -5.10 5.73
C ASN A 162 21.29 -6.10 4.57
N GLN A 163 20.06 -6.48 4.21
CA GLN A 163 19.78 -7.27 3.01
C GLN A 163 18.92 -6.46 2.05
N PRO A 164 19.11 -6.63 0.72
CA PRO A 164 18.25 -5.98 -0.25
C PRO A 164 16.87 -6.64 -0.23
N TRP A 165 15.81 -5.89 -0.54
CA TRP A 165 14.43 -6.38 -0.49
C TRP A 165 14.21 -7.64 -1.33
N GLN A 166 14.97 -7.83 -2.42
CA GLN A 166 14.88 -8.98 -3.32
C GLN A 166 15.21 -10.31 -2.62
N THR A 167 16.29 -10.33 -1.83
CA THR A 167 16.83 -11.55 -1.23
C THR A 167 16.66 -11.60 0.28
N GLY A 168 16.42 -10.45 0.91
CA GLY A 168 16.22 -10.29 2.35
C GLY A 168 14.78 -10.53 2.82
N PHE A 169 13.84 -10.80 1.91
CA PHE A 169 12.45 -11.10 2.26
C PHE A 169 12.37 -12.26 3.25
N PHE A 170 11.76 -12.00 4.41
CA PHE A 170 11.40 -13.00 5.40
C PHE A 170 9.96 -13.48 5.20
N GLU A 171 8.97 -12.59 5.36
CA GLU A 171 7.55 -12.89 5.16
C GLU A 171 6.72 -11.64 4.92
N THR A 172 5.52 -11.79 4.35
CA THR A 172 4.50 -10.73 4.32
C THR A 172 3.55 -10.91 5.49
N VAL A 173 3.28 -9.83 6.21
CA VAL A 173 2.30 -9.79 7.31
C VAL A 173 1.07 -8.99 6.89
N ILE A 174 -0.08 -9.29 7.49
CA ILE A 174 -1.33 -8.54 7.30
C ILE A 174 -1.73 -7.92 8.64
N TRP A 175 -2.10 -6.65 8.64
CA TRP A 175 -2.78 -5.97 9.74
C TRP A 175 -4.22 -5.65 9.37
N GLN A 176 -5.14 -5.98 10.29
CA GLN A 176 -6.48 -5.39 10.39
C GLN A 176 -6.47 -4.32 11.49
N ILE A 177 -6.98 -3.14 11.17
CA ILE A 177 -6.98 -1.98 12.04
C ILE A 177 -8.36 -1.33 11.97
N ASN A 178 -9.05 -1.21 13.10
CA ASN A 178 -10.33 -0.52 13.19
C ASN A 178 -10.16 0.96 12.79
N LYS A 179 -10.82 1.39 11.71
CA LYS A 179 -10.65 2.74 11.19
C LYS A 179 -11.43 3.80 11.98
N GLU A 180 -12.52 3.42 12.64
CA GLU A 180 -13.33 4.34 13.45
C GLU A 180 -12.53 4.85 14.68
N GLU A 181 -11.74 3.98 15.30
CA GLU A 181 -10.83 4.37 16.37
C GLU A 181 -9.78 5.38 15.89
N GLY A 182 -9.24 5.14 14.69
CA GLY A 182 -8.31 6.06 14.03
C GLY A 182 -8.92 7.42 13.75
N TYR A 183 -10.14 7.46 13.18
CA TYR A 183 -10.86 8.71 12.91
C TYR A 183 -11.27 9.47 14.16
N SER A 184 -11.46 8.78 15.29
CA SER A 184 -11.88 9.38 16.56
C SER A 184 -10.74 9.66 17.54
N GLY A 185 -9.49 9.49 17.10
CA GLY A 185 -8.31 9.78 17.92
C GLY A 185 -8.12 8.81 19.09
N GLN A 186 -8.77 7.65 19.06
CA GLN A 186 -8.67 6.62 20.09
C GLN A 186 -7.45 5.72 19.85
N PRO A 187 -6.93 5.04 20.88
CA PRO A 187 -5.92 4.00 20.69
C PRO A 187 -6.40 2.96 19.68
N LEU A 188 -5.53 2.56 18.74
CA LEU A 188 -5.86 1.59 17.71
C LEU A 188 -5.81 0.17 18.25
N GLU A 189 -6.88 -0.59 18.02
CA GLU A 189 -6.85 -2.04 18.11
C GLU A 189 -6.17 -2.63 16.86
N LEU A 190 -5.18 -3.50 17.07
CA LEU A 190 -4.41 -4.11 16.00
C LEU A 190 -4.58 -5.63 16.04
N THR A 191 -4.97 -6.22 14.91
CA THR A 191 -4.87 -7.66 14.71
C THR A 191 -3.89 -7.93 13.59
N TYR A 192 -2.92 -8.80 13.85
CA TYR A 192 -1.82 -9.07 12.93
C TYR A 192 -1.74 -10.56 12.60
N TYR A 193 -1.39 -10.86 11.36
CA TYR A 193 -1.32 -12.22 10.82
C TYR A 193 0.04 -12.49 10.16
N THR A 194 0.61 -13.65 10.47
CA THR A 194 1.91 -14.13 9.98
C THR A 194 1.78 -15.58 9.50
N GLY A 195 2.84 -16.14 8.92
CA GLY A 195 2.88 -17.55 8.52
C GLY A 195 2.03 -17.87 7.29
N ILE A 196 1.83 -16.90 6.40
CA ILE A 196 1.02 -17.06 5.18
C ILE A 196 1.85 -17.78 4.11
N GLU A 197 1.57 -19.06 3.90
CA GLU A 197 2.41 -19.97 3.13
C GLU A 197 1.63 -20.81 2.12
N PHE A 198 2.30 -21.21 1.04
CA PHE A 198 1.85 -22.25 0.12
C PHE A 198 2.95 -23.28 -0.10
N GLY A 199 2.67 -24.54 0.24
CA GLY A 199 3.64 -25.65 0.11
C GLY A 199 4.90 -25.45 0.97
N GLY A 200 4.74 -24.90 2.19
CA GLY A 200 5.84 -24.62 3.12
C GLY A 200 6.76 -23.47 2.69
N LYS A 201 6.32 -22.65 1.74
CA LYS A 201 7.02 -21.43 1.30
C LYS A 201 6.13 -20.22 1.53
N ARG A 202 6.70 -19.18 2.13
CA ARG A 202 6.02 -17.92 2.38
C ARG A 202 5.68 -17.19 1.10
N ILE A 203 4.46 -16.68 1.08
CA ILE A 203 3.96 -15.83 0.00
C ILE A 203 4.44 -14.42 0.27
N ARG A 204 4.96 -13.76 -0.77
CA ARG A 204 5.51 -12.39 -0.72
C ARG A 204 4.59 -11.40 -1.41
N ASN A 205 4.68 -10.12 -1.07
CA ASN A 205 3.97 -9.04 -1.77
C ASN A 205 2.44 -9.29 -1.86
N LEU A 206 1.78 -9.63 -0.74
CA LEU A 206 0.33 -9.79 -0.71
C LEU A 206 -0.33 -8.44 -1.04
N CYS A 207 -0.86 -8.33 -2.26
CA CYS A 207 -1.56 -7.14 -2.75
C CYS A 207 -3.04 -7.26 -2.40
N PRO A 208 -3.56 -6.50 -1.43
CA PRO A 208 -4.98 -6.52 -1.11
C PRO A 208 -5.81 -6.09 -2.33
N VAL A 209 -6.87 -6.83 -2.58
CA VAL A 209 -7.83 -6.57 -3.64
C VAL A 209 -8.80 -5.52 -3.12
N LYS A 210 -8.73 -4.31 -3.68
CA LYS A 210 -9.64 -3.21 -3.36
C LYS A 210 -11.02 -3.49 -3.95
N HIS A 211 -12.05 -2.78 -3.51
CA HIS A 211 -13.35 -2.87 -4.17
C HIS A 211 -13.53 -1.70 -5.11
N ALA A 212 -13.94 -1.99 -6.36
CA ALA A 212 -14.25 -0.95 -7.34
C ALA A 212 -15.50 -0.15 -6.96
N THR A 213 -16.37 -0.75 -6.14
CA THR A 213 -17.56 -0.14 -5.57
C THR A 213 -17.34 0.12 -4.08
N GLY A 214 -18.03 1.13 -3.53
CA GLY A 214 -17.87 1.54 -2.14
C GLY A 214 -18.49 0.61 -1.08
N GLU A 215 -18.58 -0.69 -1.37
CA GLU A 215 -19.10 -1.72 -0.45
C GLU A 215 -18.11 -2.89 -0.41
N PRO A 216 -16.97 -2.73 0.27
CA PRO A 216 -15.97 -3.77 0.34
C PRO A 216 -16.37 -5.04 1.10
N GLY A 217 -17.44 -5.01 1.90
CA GLY A 217 -17.77 -6.15 2.75
C GLY A 217 -16.63 -6.46 3.72
N ASP A 218 -16.68 -7.67 4.31
CA ASP A 218 -15.86 -8.00 5.47
C ASP A 218 -14.65 -8.87 5.14
N ASN A 219 -14.76 -9.71 4.11
CA ASN A 219 -13.65 -10.57 3.68
C ASN A 219 -12.71 -9.79 2.77
N VAL A 220 -11.42 -10.07 2.88
CA VAL A 220 -10.39 -9.41 2.08
C VAL A 220 -9.63 -10.45 1.27
N PHE A 221 -9.66 -10.28 -0.05
CA PHE A 221 -8.82 -11.06 -0.95
C PHE A 221 -7.47 -10.37 -1.13
N PHE A 222 -6.42 -11.16 -1.31
CA PHE A 222 -5.09 -10.70 -1.68
C PHE A 222 -4.61 -11.50 -2.87
N LEU A 223 -3.96 -10.84 -3.81
CA LEU A 223 -3.25 -11.50 -4.88
C LEU A 223 -1.75 -11.49 -4.65
N SER A 224 -1.11 -12.58 -5.02
CA SER A 224 0.35 -12.67 -5.11
C SER A 224 0.72 -13.67 -6.21
N ASN A 225 2.00 -13.72 -6.55
CA ASN A 225 2.54 -14.62 -7.54
C ASN A 225 4.02 -14.94 -7.23
N ARG A 226 4.64 -15.76 -8.08
CA ARG A 226 6.07 -16.08 -8.01
C ARG A 226 6.86 -15.05 -8.82
N ASN A 227 6.86 -13.82 -8.34
CA ASN A 227 7.37 -12.62 -9.02
C ASN A 227 8.81 -12.70 -9.59
N PHE A 228 9.66 -13.63 -9.12
CA PHE A 228 11.03 -13.81 -9.60
C PHE A 228 11.25 -15.04 -10.48
N ASP A 229 10.23 -15.85 -10.71
CA ASP A 229 10.36 -17.00 -11.59
C ASP A 229 10.58 -16.51 -13.03
N VAL A 230 11.47 -17.19 -13.76
CA VAL A 230 11.73 -16.87 -15.17
C VAL A 230 10.50 -17.13 -16.04
N GLU A 231 9.73 -18.16 -15.69
CA GLU A 231 8.47 -18.51 -16.32
C GLU A 231 7.59 -19.24 -15.28
N ASN A 232 6.36 -18.77 -15.10
CA ASN A 232 5.35 -19.38 -14.24
C ASN A 232 3.94 -18.98 -14.70
N ASP A 233 2.92 -19.63 -14.17
CA ASP A 233 1.51 -19.40 -14.49
C ASP A 233 0.64 -19.40 -13.22
N SER A 234 1.24 -19.55 -12.04
CA SER A 234 0.52 -19.68 -10.77
C SER A 234 0.24 -18.29 -10.18
N ILE A 235 -1.03 -18.03 -9.89
CA ILE A 235 -1.51 -16.86 -9.15
C ILE A 235 -2.05 -17.35 -7.80
N PHE A 236 -1.53 -16.80 -6.71
CA PHE A 236 -2.02 -17.05 -5.36
C PHE A 236 -3.20 -16.11 -5.07
N ILE A 237 -4.29 -16.68 -4.58
CA ILE A 237 -5.42 -15.95 -4.04
C ILE A 237 -5.46 -16.28 -2.55
N VAL A 238 -5.23 -15.30 -1.71
CA VAL A 238 -5.33 -15.44 -0.25
C VAL A 238 -6.61 -14.76 0.18
N GLU A 239 -7.43 -15.41 1.00
CA GLU A 239 -8.63 -14.84 1.59
C GLU A 239 -8.46 -14.74 3.10
N LEU A 240 -8.59 -13.52 3.64
CA LEU A 240 -8.77 -13.28 5.06
C LEU A 240 -10.26 -13.13 5.33
N THR A 241 -10.82 -14.02 6.16
CA THR A 241 -12.27 -14.05 6.43
C THR A 241 -12.64 -13.25 7.67
N GLY A 242 -13.80 -12.59 7.60
CA GLY A 242 -14.39 -11.89 8.72
C GLY A 242 -13.66 -10.60 9.13
N LYS A 243 -14.26 -9.93 10.11
CA LYS A 243 -13.75 -8.69 10.68
C LYS A 243 -12.70 -8.94 11.74
N GLN A 244 -11.97 -7.88 12.06
CA GLN A 244 -11.15 -7.79 13.25
C GLN A 244 -11.91 -8.29 14.48
N GLY A 245 -11.29 -9.21 15.22
CA GLY A 245 -11.87 -9.80 16.43
C GLY A 245 -12.88 -10.94 16.20
N ASP A 246 -13.17 -11.32 14.96
CA ASP A 246 -13.98 -12.53 14.70
C ASP A 246 -13.19 -13.78 15.15
N PRO A 247 -13.70 -14.58 16.11
CA PRO A 247 -13.02 -15.78 16.58
C PRO A 247 -12.93 -16.88 15.51
N ASN A 248 -13.65 -16.75 14.39
CA ASN A 248 -13.64 -17.70 13.28
C ASN A 248 -12.82 -17.21 12.08
N THR A 249 -12.09 -16.10 12.20
CA THR A 249 -11.21 -15.62 11.12
C THR A 249 -10.24 -16.72 10.69
N THR A 250 -10.23 -16.98 9.39
CA THR A 250 -9.31 -17.89 8.71
C THR A 250 -8.51 -17.13 7.67
N ILE A 251 -7.31 -17.63 7.38
CA ILE A 251 -6.56 -17.27 6.19
C ILE A 251 -6.51 -18.49 5.29
N GLU A 252 -7.17 -18.39 4.14
CA GLU A 252 -7.24 -19.46 3.15
C GLU A 252 -6.36 -19.11 1.96
N VAL A 253 -5.61 -20.09 1.47
CA VAL A 253 -4.69 -19.90 0.34
C VAL A 253 -5.11 -20.83 -0.78
N ASP A 254 -5.49 -20.24 -1.90
CA ASP A 254 -5.83 -20.93 -3.14
C ASP A 254 -4.83 -20.56 -4.26
N VAL A 255 -4.73 -21.43 -5.26
CA VAL A 255 -3.88 -21.23 -6.42
C VAL A 255 -4.69 -21.41 -7.69
N ARG A 256 -4.62 -20.41 -8.56
CA ARG A 256 -5.15 -20.45 -9.92
C ARG A 256 -4.03 -20.47 -10.94
N LYS A 257 -4.34 -20.99 -12.13
CA LYS A 257 -3.45 -20.98 -13.28
C LYS A 257 -3.93 -19.88 -14.23
N ALA A 258 -3.01 -19.00 -14.62
CA ALA A 258 -3.24 -18.05 -15.70
C ALA A 258 -3.21 -18.77 -17.05
N ASP A 259 -4.03 -18.31 -17.99
CA ASP A 259 -4.05 -18.86 -19.36
C ASP A 259 -2.75 -18.56 -20.13
N GLN A 260 -2.03 -17.52 -19.70
CA GLN A 260 -0.74 -17.10 -20.24
C GLN A 260 0.32 -17.13 -19.13
N ALA A 261 1.50 -17.65 -19.45
CA ALA A 261 2.64 -17.60 -18.55
C ALA A 261 3.11 -16.15 -18.34
N TYR A 262 3.57 -15.86 -17.13
CA TYR A 262 4.29 -14.66 -16.75
C TYR A 262 5.72 -15.01 -16.34
N GLY A 263 6.59 -14.02 -16.27
CA GLY A 263 7.97 -14.20 -15.82
C GLY A 263 8.60 -12.88 -15.44
N VAL A 264 9.66 -12.94 -14.64
CA VAL A 264 10.44 -11.76 -14.24
C VAL A 264 10.90 -10.99 -15.48
N PRO A 265 10.55 -9.69 -15.62
CA PRO A 265 11.00 -8.92 -16.77
C PRO A 265 12.52 -8.64 -16.66
N PRO A 266 13.28 -8.69 -17.77
CA PRO A 266 14.67 -8.27 -17.77
C PRO A 266 14.78 -6.75 -17.63
N ASN A 267 15.91 -6.26 -17.11
CA ASN A 267 16.19 -4.83 -17.13
C ASN A 267 16.06 -4.27 -18.56
N ALA A 268 15.31 -3.18 -18.71
CA ALA A 268 15.11 -2.53 -19.99
C ALA A 268 16.37 -1.78 -20.42
N ILE A 269 16.85 -2.01 -21.63
CA ILE A 269 17.98 -1.27 -22.20
C ILE A 269 17.54 0.18 -22.48
N GLN A 270 18.30 1.13 -21.95
CA GLN A 270 18.11 2.56 -22.18
C GLN A 270 19.28 3.10 -23.00
N THR A 271 19.15 4.29 -23.60
CA THR A 271 20.26 4.94 -24.32
C THR A 271 21.51 5.08 -23.46
N ASN A 272 21.34 5.29 -22.14
CA ASN A 272 22.41 5.42 -21.16
C ASN A 272 22.33 4.35 -20.07
N GLY A 273 22.43 3.06 -20.43
CA GLY A 273 22.53 1.95 -19.47
C GLY A 273 21.28 1.07 -19.42
N THR A 274 20.88 0.64 -18.23
CA THR A 274 19.71 -0.23 -18.03
C THR A 274 18.79 0.31 -16.96
N LEU A 275 17.49 0.22 -17.19
CA LEU A 275 16.45 0.50 -16.21
C LEU A 275 15.99 -0.81 -15.57
N ALA A 276 16.00 -0.89 -14.24
CA ALA A 276 15.37 -2.00 -13.54
C ALA A 276 13.85 -1.93 -13.73
N THR A 277 13.27 -2.92 -14.39
CA THR A 277 11.82 -3.06 -14.63
C THR A 277 11.09 -3.71 -13.45
N ASN A 278 11.78 -3.78 -12.31
CA ASN A 278 11.37 -4.49 -11.11
C ASN A 278 11.16 -6.00 -11.37
N ASP A 279 10.35 -6.65 -10.53
CA ASP A 279 9.95 -8.05 -10.69
C ASP A 279 8.52 -8.15 -11.24
N ALA A 280 7.98 -9.37 -11.34
CA ALA A 280 6.66 -9.62 -11.89
C ALA A 280 5.52 -9.52 -10.86
N ARG A 281 5.71 -8.89 -9.69
CA ARG A 281 4.68 -8.87 -8.64
C ARG A 281 3.38 -8.20 -9.11
N VAL A 282 2.28 -8.56 -8.45
CA VAL A 282 1.01 -7.83 -8.55
C VAL A 282 1.21 -6.46 -7.90
N LEU A 283 0.89 -5.39 -8.64
CA LEU A 283 1.10 -4.00 -8.22
C LEU A 283 -0.18 -3.34 -7.72
N ASP A 284 -1.33 -3.71 -8.29
CA ASP A 284 -2.64 -3.30 -7.82
C ASP A 284 -3.70 -4.31 -8.25
N ALA A 285 -4.79 -4.38 -7.49
CA ALA A 285 -5.91 -5.25 -7.78
C ALA A 285 -7.23 -4.65 -7.27
N PHE A 286 -8.32 -4.89 -8.00
CA PHE A 286 -9.66 -4.57 -7.54
C PHE A 286 -10.69 -5.63 -7.93
N LEU A 287 -11.67 -5.83 -7.07
CA LEU A 287 -12.87 -6.63 -7.30
C LEU A 287 -13.96 -5.72 -7.89
N LEU A 288 -14.48 -6.11 -9.04
CA LEU A 288 -15.67 -5.53 -9.64
C LEU A 288 -16.65 -6.66 -9.93
N ASP A 289 -17.82 -6.61 -9.31
CA ASP A 289 -18.80 -7.70 -9.33
C ASP A 289 -18.16 -9.02 -8.85
N ASP A 290 -18.08 -10.04 -9.71
CA ASP A 290 -17.48 -11.34 -9.43
C ASP A 290 -16.08 -11.51 -10.04
N GLN A 291 -15.44 -10.41 -10.47
CA GLN A 291 -14.15 -10.44 -11.17
C GLN A 291 -13.07 -9.61 -10.47
N ILE A 292 -11.95 -10.27 -10.16
CA ILE A 292 -10.74 -9.57 -9.73
C ILE A 292 -9.94 -9.15 -10.96
N GLN A 293 -9.77 -7.85 -11.14
CA GLN A 293 -8.87 -7.24 -12.11
C GLN A 293 -7.57 -6.89 -11.41
N PHE A 294 -6.42 -7.15 -12.03
CA PHE A 294 -5.13 -6.83 -11.45
C PHE A 294 -4.10 -6.44 -12.50
N VAL A 295 -3.05 -5.78 -12.06
CA VAL A 295 -1.95 -5.33 -12.91
C VAL A 295 -0.61 -5.73 -12.31
N GLY A 296 0.34 -6.03 -13.19
CA GLY A 296 1.73 -6.32 -12.85
C GLY A 296 2.61 -6.17 -14.09
N ASN A 297 3.91 -6.36 -13.91
CA ASN A 297 4.86 -6.41 -15.02
C ASN A 297 5.18 -7.87 -15.36
N THR A 298 5.53 -8.16 -16.60
CA THR A 298 6.05 -9.47 -17.00
C THR A 298 6.93 -9.33 -18.22
N VAL A 299 7.85 -10.28 -18.41
CA VAL A 299 8.48 -10.50 -19.72
C VAL A 299 7.40 -10.83 -20.76
N ASP A 300 7.58 -10.33 -21.99
CA ASP A 300 6.80 -10.79 -23.15
C ASP A 300 7.48 -12.03 -23.72
N PHE A 301 6.81 -13.18 -23.65
CA PHE A 301 7.33 -14.44 -24.17
C PHE A 301 7.28 -14.56 -25.70
N ASN A 302 6.67 -13.59 -26.40
CA ASN A 302 6.54 -13.62 -27.86
C ASN A 302 7.61 -12.82 -28.61
N THR A 303 8.46 -12.08 -27.89
CA THR A 303 9.48 -11.19 -28.48
C THR A 303 10.81 -11.30 -27.76
#